data_AF-A0A8S1A0Y8-F1
#
_entry.id   AF-A0A8S1A0Y8-F1
#
_cell.length_a   1.000
_cell.length_b   1.000
_cell.length_c   1.000
_cell.angle_alpha   90.00
_cell.angle_beta   90.00
_cell.angle_gamma   90.00
#
_symmetry.space_group_name_H-M   'P 1'
#
loop_
_entity.id
_entity.type
_entity.pdbx_description
1 polymer ?
#
loop_
_entity_poly.entity_id
_entity_poly.type
_entity_poly.pdbx_seq_one_letter_code
_entity_poly.pdbx_strand_id
1 'polypeptide(L)'
;MYDRVPNHKLTTWVNRCSEDLECLDLEEEQPLAELSSMQTDKLTLFFTELLDHDRDDVICDQDFDQFFERLAHFADWSPNSSEFHILLEVKREFIDHFINPLPAKFAELPYYRRVCGPEASGINIPGRTTLEGWLARWALHLSTMKRFTDLPLYLQYLCKILFHVVDRTSTGAITKPALAAFYRSVIGLNTNRVDEIIDTAYDRMTSNGYLILDYGTYVHCFTNWLMGKNPNGPGQWVLVPPKDSLPQPPFPVDYSALNTEPAKLEPYAPDKKTNRHSVIV
;
A
#
# COMPACT_ATOMS: atom_id res chain seq x y z
N MET A 1 38.63 2.73 -36.47
CA MET A 1 37.17 2.60 -36.50
C MET A 1 36.81 1.40 -35.62
N TYR A 2 36.64 1.65 -34.32
CA TYR A 2 36.07 0.72 -33.35
C TYR A 2 35.38 1.61 -32.32
N ASP A 3 34.07 1.76 -32.47
CA ASP A 3 33.23 2.47 -31.51
C ASP A 3 33.23 1.69 -30.19
N ARG A 4 33.60 2.38 -29.11
CA ARG A 4 33.45 1.85 -27.76
C ARG A 4 31.98 1.90 -27.37
N VAL A 5 31.46 0.73 -27.03
CA VAL A 5 30.16 0.49 -26.41
C VAL A 5 29.96 1.46 -25.22
N PRO A 6 28.77 2.07 -25.01
CA PRO A 6 28.53 2.90 -23.84
C PRO A 6 28.48 2.01 -22.58
N ASN A 7 29.42 2.23 -21.67
CA ASN A 7 29.41 1.66 -20.32
C ASN A 7 28.07 2.00 -19.64
N HIS A 8 27.22 0.99 -19.43
CA HIS A 8 26.03 1.13 -18.60
C HIS A 8 26.48 1.21 -17.14
N LYS A 9 26.20 2.34 -16.49
CA LYS A 9 26.49 2.57 -15.07
C LYS A 9 25.32 2.06 -14.24
N LEU A 10 25.56 1.07 -13.38
CA LEU A 10 24.62 0.57 -12.38
C LEU A 10 24.96 1.21 -11.03
N THR A 11 24.03 1.97 -10.46
CA THR A 11 24.08 2.42 -9.07
C THR A 11 23.21 1.49 -8.21
N THR A 12 23.80 0.79 -7.26
CA THR A 12 23.09 -0.02 -6.26
C THR A 12 22.90 0.77 -4.97
N TRP A 13 21.74 0.61 -4.34
CA TRP A 13 21.49 1.11 -2.99
C TRP A 13 22.28 0.26 -1.99
N VAL A 14 23.25 0.87 -1.33
CA VAL A 14 23.87 0.31 -0.13
C VAL A 14 23.36 1.13 1.05
N ASN A 15 22.45 0.58 1.83
CA ASN A 15 22.06 1.17 3.11
C ASN A 15 23.26 1.04 4.05
N ARG A 16 24.05 2.10 4.17
CA ARG A 16 25.15 2.19 5.13
C ARG A 16 24.60 2.88 6.38
N CYS A 17 24.09 2.06 7.31
CA CYS A 17 23.65 2.43 8.66
C CYS A 17 22.55 3.52 8.71
N SER A 18 21.34 3.14 9.14
CA SER A 18 20.44 4.12 9.76
C SER A 18 21.02 4.52 11.12
N GLU A 19 21.08 5.83 11.38
CA GLU A 19 21.50 6.42 12.66
C GLU A 19 20.36 6.35 13.70
N ASP A 20 19.59 5.25 13.74
CA ASP A 20 18.48 5.07 14.69
C ASP A 20 18.89 4.24 15.92
N LEU A 21 20.13 4.44 16.40
CA LEU A 21 20.60 3.89 17.66
C LEU A 21 20.93 5.02 18.64
N GLU A 22 19.98 5.94 18.81
CA GLU A 22 19.91 6.74 20.03
C GLU A 22 19.04 5.99 21.03
N CYS A 23 19.70 5.32 21.98
CA CYS A 23 19.10 4.83 23.21
C CYS A 23 18.43 5.99 23.95
N LEU A 24 17.10 6.05 23.94
CA LEU A 24 16.31 6.88 24.83
C LEU A 24 15.19 6.03 25.44
N ASP A 25 15.36 5.75 26.73
CA ASP A 25 14.40 5.34 27.75
C ASP A 25 13.35 4.28 27.38
N LEU A 26 13.68 3.03 27.71
CA LEU A 26 12.76 1.91 27.81
C LEU A 26 11.84 2.10 29.03
N GLU A 27 10.61 2.60 28.85
CA GLU A 27 9.54 2.48 29.86
C GLU A 27 8.13 2.47 29.21
N GLU A 28 7.59 1.25 29.08
CA GLU A 28 6.17 0.83 29.05
C GLU A 28 5.20 1.15 27.88
N GLU A 29 5.45 2.08 26.95
CA GLU A 29 4.48 2.43 25.88
C GLU A 29 4.90 2.12 24.43
N GLN A 30 5.79 1.15 24.19
CA GLN A 30 6.23 0.82 22.84
C GLN A 30 5.27 -0.13 22.11
N PRO A 31 5.01 0.06 20.80
CA PRO A 31 4.25 -0.90 20.01
C PRO A 31 5.02 -2.22 19.86
N LEU A 32 4.31 -3.34 19.83
CA LEU A 32 4.94 -4.65 19.57
C LEU A 32 5.45 -4.82 18.12
N ALA A 33 4.93 -4.02 17.20
CA ALA A 33 5.27 -4.07 15.79
C ALA A 33 5.07 -2.69 15.15
N GLU A 34 5.87 -2.39 14.14
CA GLU A 34 5.82 -1.14 13.40
C GLU A 34 5.73 -1.38 11.90
N LEU A 35 5.00 -0.49 11.23
CA LEU A 35 4.91 -0.44 9.78
C LEU A 35 6.03 0.44 9.23
N SER A 36 6.57 0.07 8.06
CA SER A 36 7.42 1.01 7.32
C SER A 36 6.62 2.22 6.84
N SER A 37 7.28 3.36 6.60
CA SER A 37 6.62 4.59 6.09
C SER A 37 5.71 4.31 4.89
N MET A 38 6.20 3.57 3.89
CA MET A 38 5.43 3.21 2.71
C MET A 38 4.19 2.36 3.02
N GLN A 39 4.25 1.48 4.04
CA GLN A 39 3.09 0.70 4.46
C GLN A 39 2.07 1.58 5.18
N THR A 40 2.54 2.46 6.07
CA THR A 40 1.72 3.46 6.74
C THR A 40 0.98 4.33 5.74
N ASP A 41 1.65 4.84 4.71
CA ASP A 41 1.02 5.67 3.68
C ASP A 41 -0.10 4.92 2.93
N LYS A 42 0.16 3.68 2.50
CA LYS A 42 -0.83 2.87 1.77
C LYS A 42 -2.05 2.53 2.63
N LEU A 43 -1.84 2.18 3.90
CA LEU A 43 -2.90 1.83 4.83
C LEU A 43 -3.68 3.05 5.30
N THR A 44 -3.03 4.21 5.36
CA THR A 44 -3.69 5.50 5.60
C THR A 44 -4.58 5.87 4.41
N LEU A 45 -4.09 5.74 3.16
CA LEU A 45 -4.92 5.95 1.98
C LEU A 45 -6.10 4.99 1.92
N PHE A 46 -5.91 3.73 2.34
CA PHE A 46 -7.02 2.77 2.43
C PHE A 46 -8.05 3.19 3.48
N PHE A 47 -7.61 3.71 4.62
CA PHE A 47 -8.50 4.27 5.64
C PHE A 47 -9.28 5.47 5.09
N THR A 48 -8.59 6.51 4.65
CA THR A 48 -9.19 7.83 4.37
C THR A 48 -9.96 7.91 3.05
N GLU A 49 -9.57 7.13 2.04
CA GLU A 49 -10.20 7.25 0.71
C GLU A 49 -11.27 6.20 0.46
N LEU A 50 -11.17 5.04 1.11
CA LEU A 50 -12.02 3.88 0.81
C LEU A 50 -12.99 3.50 1.91
N LEU A 51 -12.67 3.79 3.18
CA LEU A 51 -13.50 3.37 4.30
C LEU A 51 -14.17 4.59 4.96
N ASP A 52 -13.40 5.59 5.38
CA ASP A 52 -13.90 6.81 6.03
C ASP A 52 -14.50 7.80 5.00
N HIS A 53 -15.75 7.55 4.59
CA HIS A 53 -16.43 8.35 3.59
C HIS A 53 -17.10 9.60 4.14
N ASP A 54 -17.54 9.58 5.40
CA ASP A 54 -18.13 10.73 6.07
C ASP A 54 -17.08 11.67 6.68
N ARG A 55 -15.80 11.26 6.68
CA ARG A 55 -14.65 12.05 7.14
C ARG A 55 -14.75 12.40 8.60
N ASP A 56 -15.18 11.44 9.40
CA ASP A 56 -15.25 11.56 10.85
C ASP A 56 -13.96 11.10 11.55
N ASP A 57 -12.93 10.74 10.77
CA ASP A 57 -11.61 10.22 11.19
C ASP A 57 -11.69 8.89 11.96
N VAL A 58 -12.81 8.18 11.83
CA VAL A 58 -13.11 6.91 12.49
C VAL A 58 -13.73 5.94 11.46
N ILE A 59 -13.56 4.64 11.68
CA ILE A 59 -14.25 3.62 10.90
C ILE A 59 -15.11 2.79 11.84
N CYS A 60 -16.34 2.53 11.42
CA CYS A 60 -17.31 1.68 12.07
C CYS A 60 -17.87 0.60 11.11
N ASP A 61 -18.81 -0.20 11.62
CA ASP A 61 -19.48 -1.25 10.83
C ASP A 61 -20.19 -0.70 9.59
N GLN A 62 -20.80 0.49 9.69
CA GLN A 62 -21.52 1.12 8.58
C GLN A 62 -20.59 1.51 7.41
N ASP A 63 -19.34 1.87 7.69
CA ASP A 63 -18.35 2.23 6.66
C ASP A 63 -17.95 1.00 5.86
N PHE A 64 -17.79 -0.14 6.52
CA PHE A 64 -17.59 -1.41 5.85
C PHE A 64 -18.82 -1.80 5.02
N ASP A 65 -20.04 -1.64 5.55
CA ASP A 65 -21.25 -1.88 4.76
C ASP A 65 -21.25 -1.08 3.46
N GLN A 66 -20.99 0.23 3.53
CA GLN A 66 -20.95 1.10 2.36
C GLN A 66 -19.86 0.70 1.36
N PHE A 67 -18.65 0.40 1.84
CA PHE A 67 -17.54 0.00 0.98
C PHE A 67 -17.83 -1.33 0.27
N PHE A 68 -18.27 -2.34 1.00
CA PHE A 68 -18.55 -3.67 0.45
C PHE A 68 -19.80 -3.65 -0.46
N GLU A 69 -20.84 -2.90 -0.13
CA GLU A 69 -21.99 -2.68 -1.04
C GLU A 69 -21.56 -2.00 -2.34
N ARG A 70 -20.67 -1.01 -2.27
CA ARG A 70 -20.11 -0.35 -3.46
C ARG A 70 -19.36 -1.33 -4.36
N LEU A 71 -18.56 -2.24 -3.78
CA LEU A 71 -17.87 -3.29 -4.54
C LEU A 71 -18.87 -4.22 -5.24
N ALA A 72 -19.88 -4.71 -4.52
CA ALA A 72 -20.90 -5.59 -5.06
C ALA A 72 -21.71 -4.91 -6.17
N HIS A 73 -22.11 -3.66 -5.97
CA HIS A 73 -22.84 -2.87 -6.96
C HIS A 73 -22.00 -2.59 -8.21
N PHE A 74 -20.71 -2.24 -8.05
CA PHE A 74 -19.81 -2.04 -9.19
C PHE A 74 -19.63 -3.33 -10.01
N ALA A 75 -19.54 -4.47 -9.33
CA ALA A 75 -19.38 -5.78 -9.96
C ALA A 75 -20.70 -6.38 -10.50
N ASP A 76 -21.84 -5.72 -10.26
CA ASP A 76 -23.18 -6.19 -10.62
C ASP A 76 -23.52 -7.56 -10.01
N TRP A 77 -23.11 -7.77 -8.76
CA TRP A 77 -23.36 -9.03 -8.06
C TRP A 77 -24.74 -9.08 -7.42
N SER A 78 -25.46 -10.18 -7.68
CA SER A 78 -26.73 -10.43 -7.00
C SER A 78 -26.50 -10.85 -5.54
N PRO A 79 -27.43 -10.57 -4.61
CA PRO A 79 -27.35 -11.06 -3.23
C PRO A 79 -27.29 -12.59 -3.07
N ASN A 80 -27.62 -13.34 -4.13
CA ASN A 80 -27.60 -14.81 -4.15
C ASN A 80 -26.34 -15.37 -4.84
N SER A 81 -25.41 -14.52 -5.29
CA SER A 81 -24.20 -15.00 -5.96
C SER A 81 -23.17 -15.50 -4.94
N SER A 82 -22.33 -16.45 -5.36
CA SER A 82 -21.29 -16.98 -4.49
C SER A 82 -20.27 -15.91 -4.13
N GLU A 83 -19.95 -15.01 -5.07
CA GLU A 83 -19.05 -13.88 -4.86
C GLU A 83 -19.57 -12.92 -3.78
N PHE A 84 -20.87 -12.63 -3.79
CA PHE A 84 -21.50 -11.79 -2.78
C PHE A 84 -21.45 -12.45 -1.38
N HIS A 85 -21.69 -13.76 -1.28
CA HIS A 85 -21.56 -14.45 0.00
C HIS A 85 -20.12 -14.47 0.53
N ILE A 86 -19.13 -14.69 -0.34
CA ILE A 86 -17.70 -14.60 0.05
C ILE A 86 -17.38 -13.17 0.49
N LEU A 87 -17.94 -12.15 -0.17
CA LEU A 87 -17.77 -10.74 0.21
C LEU A 87 -18.25 -10.47 1.64
N LEU A 88 -19.43 -10.98 2.00
CA LEU A 88 -19.99 -10.84 3.35
C LEU A 88 -19.14 -11.56 4.41
N GLU A 89 -18.61 -12.73 4.09
CA GLU A 89 -17.70 -13.46 4.97
C GLU A 89 -16.41 -12.67 5.19
N VAL A 90 -15.82 -12.12 4.13
CA VAL A 90 -14.64 -11.24 4.24
C VAL A 90 -14.95 -10.01 5.08
N LYS A 91 -16.10 -9.36 4.87
CA LYS A 91 -16.54 -8.21 5.68
C LYS A 91 -16.60 -8.56 7.17
N ARG A 92 -17.24 -9.68 7.52
CA ARG A 92 -17.36 -10.14 8.91
C ARG A 92 -15.99 -10.30 9.56
N GLU A 93 -15.05 -10.92 8.86
CA GLU A 93 -13.69 -11.10 9.37
C GLU A 93 -12.94 -9.77 9.50
N PHE A 94 -13.15 -8.81 8.59
CA PHE A 94 -12.60 -7.46 8.73
C PHE A 94 -13.12 -6.76 9.99
N ILE A 95 -14.43 -6.81 10.24
CA ILE A 95 -15.03 -6.26 11.46
C ILE A 95 -14.43 -6.93 12.69
N ASP A 96 -14.29 -8.25 12.69
CA ASP A 96 -13.74 -8.98 13.84
C ASP A 96 -12.30 -8.59 14.16
N HIS A 97 -11.47 -8.37 13.14
CA HIS A 97 -10.06 -8.06 13.35
C HIS A 97 -9.78 -6.57 13.56
N PHE A 98 -10.55 -5.69 12.93
CA PHE A 98 -10.27 -4.25 12.90
C PHE A 98 -11.20 -3.39 13.74
N ILE A 99 -12.43 -3.85 14.00
CA ILE A 99 -13.44 -3.10 14.76
C ILE A 99 -13.65 -3.68 16.16
N ASN A 100 -13.78 -5.01 16.26
CA ASN A 100 -14.00 -5.67 17.53
C ASN A 100 -12.79 -5.54 18.47
N PRO A 101 -13.00 -5.71 19.80
CA PRO A 101 -11.92 -5.65 20.78
C PRO A 101 -10.79 -6.62 20.44
N LEU A 102 -9.55 -6.16 20.58
CA LEU A 102 -8.38 -7.02 20.41
C LEU A 102 -8.42 -8.21 21.40
N PRO A 103 -7.78 -9.35 21.05
CA PRO A 103 -7.57 -10.44 22.00
C PRO A 103 -6.90 -9.94 23.28
N ALA A 104 -7.27 -10.50 24.45
CA ALA A 104 -6.80 -10.05 25.77
C ALA A 104 -5.27 -9.90 25.86
N LYS A 105 -4.52 -10.82 25.25
CA LYS A 105 -3.04 -10.78 25.16
C LYS A 105 -2.46 -9.49 24.56
N PHE A 106 -3.24 -8.76 23.75
CA PHE A 106 -2.85 -7.48 23.17
C PHE A 106 -3.63 -6.32 23.80
N ALA A 107 -4.93 -6.48 24.06
CA ALA A 107 -5.79 -5.43 24.61
C ALA A 107 -5.36 -4.95 26.01
N GLU A 108 -4.65 -5.79 26.77
CA GLU A 108 -4.16 -5.43 28.10
C GLU A 108 -2.89 -4.56 28.09
N LEU A 109 -2.18 -4.50 26.95
CA LEU A 109 -0.95 -3.74 26.80
C LEU A 109 -1.25 -2.24 26.73
N PRO A 110 -0.48 -1.37 27.44
CA PRO A 110 -0.76 0.06 27.54
C PRO A 110 -0.98 0.76 26.18
N TYR A 111 -0.05 0.54 25.24
CA TYR A 111 -0.13 1.11 23.90
C TYR A 111 -1.43 0.73 23.17
N TYR A 112 -1.75 -0.57 23.09
CA TYR A 112 -2.94 -1.05 22.37
C TYR A 112 -4.25 -0.69 23.08
N ARG A 113 -4.27 -0.63 24.41
CA ARG A 113 -5.44 -0.12 25.15
C ARG A 113 -5.73 1.33 24.76
N ARG A 114 -4.69 2.17 24.66
CA ARG A 114 -4.82 3.58 24.30
C ARG A 114 -5.33 3.76 22.86
N VAL A 115 -4.76 3.03 21.90
CA VAL A 115 -5.00 3.29 20.47
C VAL A 115 -6.09 2.42 19.85
N CYS A 116 -6.37 1.24 20.41
CA CYS A 116 -7.40 0.31 19.91
C CYS A 116 -8.56 0.10 20.90
N GLY A 117 -8.50 0.68 22.10
CA GLY A 117 -9.53 0.51 23.11
C GLY A 117 -10.78 1.37 22.87
N PRO A 118 -11.85 1.16 23.64
CA PRO A 118 -13.10 1.93 23.50
C PRO A 118 -12.92 3.45 23.66
N GLU A 119 -11.96 3.85 24.48
CA GLU A 119 -11.63 5.26 24.76
C GLU A 119 -10.80 5.92 23.64
N ALA A 120 -10.24 5.14 22.71
CA ALA A 120 -9.36 5.64 21.66
C ALA A 120 -10.03 6.68 20.74
N SER A 121 -11.33 6.52 20.50
CA SER A 121 -12.13 7.44 19.68
C SER A 121 -12.61 8.69 20.43
N GLY A 122 -12.26 8.84 21.73
CA GLY A 122 -12.73 9.94 22.57
C GLY A 122 -14.21 9.86 22.98
N ILE A 123 -14.99 8.95 22.39
CA ILE A 123 -16.44 8.83 22.61
C ILE A 123 -16.79 7.64 23.55
N ASN A 124 -15.81 6.83 23.97
CA ASN A 124 -16.00 5.65 24.82
C ASN A 124 -17.14 4.72 24.34
N ILE A 125 -17.28 4.60 23.02
CA ILE A 125 -18.24 3.71 22.37
C ILE A 125 -17.44 2.60 21.67
N PRO A 126 -17.69 1.32 21.98
CA PRO A 126 -17.07 0.20 21.29
C PRO A 126 -17.58 0.08 19.84
N GLY A 127 -16.86 -0.66 19.01
CA GLY A 127 -17.28 -0.90 17.62
C GLY A 127 -16.79 0.15 16.62
N ARG A 128 -15.67 0.80 16.94
CA ARG A 128 -15.05 1.85 16.12
C ARG A 128 -13.53 1.77 16.20
N THR A 129 -12.82 2.19 15.16
CA THR A 129 -11.36 2.32 15.15
C THR A 129 -10.94 3.65 14.56
N THR A 130 -10.00 4.33 15.23
CA THR A 130 -9.30 5.51 14.68
C THR A 130 -8.23 5.06 13.69
N LEU A 131 -7.63 6.01 12.96
CA LEU A 131 -6.48 5.75 12.10
C LEU A 131 -5.29 5.15 12.86
N GLU A 132 -4.97 5.64 14.07
CA GLU A 132 -3.87 5.11 14.90
C GLU A 132 -4.14 3.65 15.29
N GLY A 133 -5.37 3.35 15.73
CA GLY A 133 -5.80 1.99 16.05
C GLY A 133 -5.77 1.06 14.83
N TRP A 134 -6.19 1.55 13.67
CA TRP A 134 -6.14 0.83 12.40
C TRP A 134 -4.71 0.45 12.02
N LEU A 135 -3.78 1.41 12.04
CA LEU A 135 -2.37 1.18 11.73
C LEU A 135 -1.72 0.22 12.73
N ALA A 136 -2.01 0.35 14.03
CA ALA A 136 -1.51 -0.55 15.06
C ALA A 136 -1.96 -2.00 14.84
N ARG A 137 -3.22 -2.22 14.46
CA ARG A 137 -3.75 -3.55 14.13
C ARG A 137 -3.10 -4.15 12.88
N TRP A 138 -2.90 -3.34 11.84
CA TRP A 138 -2.16 -3.78 10.67
C TRP A 138 -0.70 -4.12 10.98
N ALA A 139 -0.03 -3.34 11.83
CA ALA A 139 1.33 -3.62 12.25
C ALA A 139 1.43 -5.00 12.93
N LEU A 140 0.52 -5.30 13.86
CA LEU A 140 0.41 -6.61 14.49
C LEU A 140 0.21 -7.72 13.46
N HIS A 141 -0.74 -7.56 12.54
CA HIS A 141 -1.02 -8.56 11.52
C HIS A 141 0.19 -8.83 10.62
N LEU A 142 0.78 -7.77 10.05
CA LEU A 142 1.84 -7.89 9.05
C LEU A 142 3.20 -8.28 9.65
N SER A 143 3.41 -8.10 10.95
CA SER A 143 4.66 -8.50 11.63
C SER A 143 4.99 -9.99 11.48
N THR A 144 3.98 -10.83 11.33
CA THR A 144 4.13 -12.30 11.27
C THR A 144 4.14 -12.87 9.86
N MET A 145 3.67 -12.11 8.88
CA MET A 145 3.34 -12.60 7.55
C MET A 145 4.45 -12.24 6.55
N LYS A 146 4.93 -13.21 5.78
CA LYS A 146 6.03 -13.01 4.82
C LYS A 146 5.67 -13.34 3.38
N ARG A 147 4.64 -14.16 3.17
CA ARG A 147 4.16 -14.60 1.85
C ARG A 147 2.65 -14.43 1.78
N PHE A 148 2.12 -14.35 0.56
CA PHE A 148 0.67 -14.32 0.33
C PHE A 148 -0.06 -15.50 0.97
N THR A 149 0.51 -16.70 0.91
CA THR A 149 -0.06 -17.91 1.52
C THR A 149 -0.05 -17.90 3.05
N ASP A 150 0.71 -16.99 3.67
CA ASP A 150 0.75 -16.83 5.13
C ASP A 150 -0.35 -15.87 5.61
N LEU A 151 -1.05 -15.18 4.69
CA LEU A 151 -2.16 -14.31 5.04
C LEU A 151 -3.35 -15.13 5.56
N PRO A 152 -4.15 -14.60 6.51
CA PRO A 152 -5.43 -15.16 6.87
C PRO A 152 -6.32 -15.34 5.64
N LEU A 153 -7.16 -16.37 5.66
CA LEU A 153 -8.01 -16.71 4.51
C LEU A 153 -8.82 -15.52 4.02
N TYR A 154 -9.36 -14.70 4.93
CA TYR A 154 -10.17 -13.53 4.54
C TYR A 154 -9.39 -12.51 3.71
N LEU A 155 -8.08 -12.30 3.94
CA LEU A 155 -7.24 -11.42 3.12
C LEU A 155 -6.89 -12.04 1.77
N GLN A 156 -6.70 -13.35 1.72
CA GLN A 156 -6.52 -14.05 0.45
C GLN A 156 -7.80 -13.96 -0.40
N TYR A 157 -8.97 -14.13 0.22
CA TYR A 157 -10.26 -13.97 -0.44
C TYR A 157 -10.56 -12.52 -0.79
N LEU A 158 -10.15 -11.53 0.02
CA LEU A 158 -10.24 -10.12 -0.34
C LEU A 158 -9.49 -9.85 -1.65
N CYS A 159 -8.24 -10.32 -1.77
CA CYS A 159 -7.48 -10.18 -3.02
C CYS A 159 -8.22 -10.80 -4.21
N LYS A 160 -8.80 -11.98 -4.04
CA LYS A 160 -9.58 -12.66 -5.08
C LYS A 160 -10.84 -11.90 -5.47
N ILE A 161 -11.59 -11.42 -4.48
CA ILE A 161 -12.79 -10.61 -4.67
C ILE A 161 -12.45 -9.34 -5.43
N LEU A 162 -11.44 -8.58 -5.00
CA LEU A 162 -11.06 -7.32 -5.64
C LEU A 162 -10.68 -7.54 -7.10
N PHE A 163 -9.97 -8.64 -7.40
CA PHE A 163 -9.71 -9.03 -8.79
C PHE A 163 -11.01 -9.23 -9.59
N HIS A 164 -11.95 -10.01 -9.07
CA HIS A 164 -13.24 -10.26 -9.74
C HIS A 164 -14.14 -9.01 -9.84
N VAL A 165 -14.05 -8.10 -8.87
CA VAL A 165 -14.75 -6.81 -8.91
C VAL A 165 -14.26 -5.99 -10.12
N VAL A 166 -12.96 -6.03 -10.42
CA VAL A 166 -12.40 -5.30 -11.57
C VAL A 166 -12.60 -6.07 -12.89
N ASP A 167 -12.38 -7.39 -12.91
CA ASP A 167 -12.67 -8.27 -14.06
C ASP A 167 -14.16 -8.64 -14.12
N ARG A 168 -15.02 -7.62 -14.24
CA ARG A 168 -16.49 -7.76 -14.28
C ARG A 168 -17.00 -8.69 -15.39
N THR A 169 -16.24 -8.78 -16.48
CA THR A 169 -16.58 -9.61 -17.64
C THR A 169 -16.10 -11.05 -17.51
N SER A 170 -15.45 -11.41 -16.39
CA SER A 170 -14.91 -12.75 -16.13
C SER A 170 -14.02 -13.26 -17.26
N THR A 171 -13.20 -12.37 -17.82
CA THR A 171 -12.30 -12.69 -18.94
C THR A 171 -11.00 -13.32 -18.46
N GLY A 172 -10.73 -13.30 -17.15
CA GLY A 172 -9.52 -13.78 -16.52
C GLY A 172 -8.39 -12.76 -16.52
N ALA A 173 -8.61 -11.53 -17.00
CA ALA A 173 -7.60 -10.47 -17.03
C ALA A 173 -8.21 -9.08 -16.90
N ILE A 174 -7.58 -8.24 -16.08
CA ILE A 174 -7.96 -6.84 -15.92
C ILE A 174 -7.41 -6.02 -17.10
N THR A 175 -8.31 -5.34 -17.81
CA THR A 175 -7.96 -4.42 -18.88
C THR A 175 -7.76 -3.00 -18.34
N LYS A 176 -7.00 -2.17 -19.07
CA LYS A 176 -6.80 -0.74 -18.72
C LYS A 176 -8.14 0.01 -18.57
N PRO A 177 -9.13 -0.15 -19.46
CA PRO A 177 -10.46 0.46 -19.26
C PRO A 177 -11.20 -0.04 -18.02
N ALA A 178 -11.11 -1.34 -17.69
CA ALA A 178 -11.74 -1.89 -16.50
C ALA A 178 -11.13 -1.32 -15.21
N LEU A 179 -9.79 -1.21 -15.17
CA LEU A 179 -9.08 -0.55 -14.07
C LEU A 179 -9.47 0.94 -13.94
N ALA A 180 -9.56 1.66 -15.06
CA ALA A 180 -9.99 3.05 -15.07
C ALA A 180 -11.42 3.21 -14.52
N ALA A 181 -12.33 2.32 -14.91
CA ALA A 181 -13.70 2.31 -14.39
C ALA A 181 -13.72 2.06 -12.87
N PHE A 182 -12.89 1.14 -12.37
CA PHE A 182 -12.75 0.89 -10.94
C PHE A 182 -12.27 2.13 -10.18
N TYR A 183 -11.23 2.81 -10.66
CA TYR A 183 -10.76 4.06 -10.06
C TYR A 183 -11.81 5.17 -10.05
N ARG A 184 -12.61 5.31 -11.11
CA ARG A 184 -13.66 6.34 -11.16
C ARG A 184 -14.84 6.01 -10.26
N SER A 185 -15.33 4.77 -10.29
CA SER A 185 -16.60 4.43 -9.65
C SER A 185 -16.45 3.93 -8.21
N VAL A 186 -15.40 3.17 -7.90
CA VAL A 186 -15.20 2.60 -6.56
C VAL A 186 -14.36 3.55 -5.70
N ILE A 187 -13.21 3.98 -6.22
CA ILE A 187 -12.30 4.89 -5.51
C ILE A 187 -12.81 6.34 -5.53
N GLY A 188 -13.61 6.71 -6.53
CA GLY A 188 -14.17 8.07 -6.64
C GLY A 188 -13.22 9.11 -7.22
N LEU A 189 -12.17 8.68 -7.95
CA LEU A 189 -11.26 9.60 -8.61
C LEU A 189 -11.96 10.32 -9.77
N ASN A 190 -11.73 11.64 -9.87
CA ASN A 190 -12.25 12.42 -10.99
C ASN A 190 -11.61 11.99 -12.33
N THR A 191 -12.30 12.28 -13.45
CA THR A 191 -11.85 11.87 -14.78
C THR A 191 -10.43 12.35 -15.10
N ASN A 192 -10.12 13.61 -14.78
CA ASN A 192 -8.81 14.21 -15.08
C ASN A 192 -7.68 13.45 -14.37
N ARG A 193 -7.86 13.09 -13.10
CA ARG A 193 -6.87 12.35 -12.32
C ARG A 193 -6.71 10.93 -12.85
N VAL A 194 -7.80 10.27 -13.22
CA VAL A 194 -7.71 8.92 -13.80
C VAL A 194 -6.96 8.96 -15.12
N ASP A 195 -7.25 9.92 -15.99
CA ASP A 195 -6.58 10.05 -17.29
C ASP A 195 -5.08 10.35 -17.14
N GLU A 196 -4.70 11.09 -16.09
CA GLU A 196 -3.29 11.36 -15.76
C GLU A 196 -2.52 10.10 -15.35
N ILE A 197 -3.13 9.23 -14.52
CA ILE A 197 -2.40 8.14 -13.86
C ILE A 197 -2.58 6.78 -14.51
N ILE A 198 -3.63 6.57 -15.30
CA ILE A 198 -4.07 5.23 -15.70
C ILE A 198 -3.02 4.49 -16.53
N ASP A 199 -2.31 5.19 -17.42
CA ASP A 199 -1.25 4.60 -18.23
C ASP A 199 -0.11 4.12 -17.33
N THR A 200 0.36 4.98 -16.42
CA THR A 200 1.41 4.61 -15.47
C THR A 200 0.96 3.45 -14.58
N ALA A 201 -0.25 3.51 -14.03
CA ALA A 201 -0.79 2.47 -13.16
C ALA A 201 -0.81 1.10 -13.85
N TYR A 202 -1.38 1.06 -15.07
CA TYR A 202 -1.51 -0.17 -15.83
C TYR A 202 -0.16 -0.71 -16.27
N ASP A 203 0.73 0.16 -16.77
CA ASP A 203 2.06 -0.23 -17.23
C ASP A 203 2.92 -0.75 -16.07
N ARG A 204 2.79 -0.18 -14.86
CA ARG A 204 3.49 -0.67 -13.68
C ARG A 204 3.00 -2.05 -13.24
N MET A 205 1.69 -2.29 -13.27
CA MET A 205 1.13 -3.60 -12.89
C MET A 205 1.37 -4.68 -13.96
N THR A 206 1.54 -4.30 -15.23
CA THR A 206 1.79 -5.23 -16.35
C THR A 206 3.25 -5.31 -16.78
N SER A 207 4.17 -4.59 -16.12
CA SER A 207 5.56 -4.44 -16.56
C SER A 207 5.67 -3.97 -18.01
N ASN A 208 5.01 -2.86 -18.34
CA ASN A 208 4.88 -2.27 -19.70
C ASN A 208 4.30 -3.27 -20.72
N GLY A 209 3.28 -4.03 -20.32
CA GLY A 209 2.63 -5.03 -21.16
C GLY A 209 3.38 -6.35 -21.35
N TYR A 210 4.49 -6.58 -20.64
CA TYR A 210 5.18 -7.88 -20.63
C TYR A 210 4.35 -8.97 -19.96
N LEU A 211 3.53 -8.59 -18.97
CA LEU A 211 2.61 -9.47 -18.25
C LEU A 211 1.16 -9.09 -18.56
N ILE A 212 0.30 -10.10 -18.60
CA ILE A 212 -1.15 -9.87 -18.52
C ILE A 212 -1.53 -9.63 -17.07
N LEU A 213 -2.47 -8.72 -16.80
CA LEU A 213 -2.96 -8.50 -15.44
C LEU A 213 -4.03 -9.54 -15.07
N ASP A 214 -3.62 -10.81 -15.06
CA ASP A 214 -4.42 -11.94 -14.61
C ASP A 214 -4.41 -12.05 -13.07
N TYR A 215 -5.12 -13.04 -12.52
CA TYR A 215 -5.20 -13.22 -11.07
C TYR A 215 -3.82 -13.44 -10.42
N GLY A 216 -2.91 -14.18 -11.06
CA GLY A 216 -1.57 -14.42 -10.53
C GLY A 216 -0.74 -13.13 -10.43
N THR A 217 -0.76 -12.33 -11.49
CA THR A 217 -0.08 -11.03 -11.52
C THR A 217 -0.73 -10.06 -10.53
N TYR A 218 -2.06 -10.08 -10.42
CA TYR A 218 -2.79 -9.28 -9.45
C TYR A 218 -2.42 -9.64 -8.00
N VAL A 219 -2.27 -10.93 -7.67
CA VAL A 219 -1.80 -11.40 -6.35
C VAL A 219 -0.42 -10.84 -6.03
N HIS A 220 0.51 -10.80 -6.99
CA HIS A 220 1.81 -10.17 -6.78
C HIS A 220 1.70 -8.68 -6.49
N CYS A 221 0.84 -7.98 -7.24
CA CYS A 221 0.60 -6.56 -7.01
C CYS A 221 -0.03 -6.35 -5.62
N PHE A 222 -1.07 -7.10 -5.25
CA PHE A 222 -1.73 -7.01 -3.94
C PHE A 222 -0.79 -7.34 -2.78
N THR A 223 0.05 -8.37 -2.93
CA THR A 223 1.06 -8.72 -1.92
C THR A 223 2.08 -7.59 -1.76
N ASN A 224 2.50 -6.97 -2.87
CA ASN A 224 3.37 -5.80 -2.84
C ASN A 224 2.68 -4.57 -2.22
N TRP A 225 1.38 -4.39 -2.47
CA TRP A 225 0.57 -3.34 -1.85
C TRP A 225 0.54 -3.52 -0.32
N LEU A 226 0.32 -4.74 0.16
CA LEU A 226 0.18 -4.97 1.59
C LEU A 226 1.53 -5.02 2.33
N MET A 227 2.51 -5.75 1.79
CA MET A 227 3.78 -6.06 2.47
C MET A 227 4.99 -5.27 1.95
N GLY A 228 4.86 -4.62 0.78
CA GLY A 228 5.96 -3.89 0.17
C GLY A 228 6.36 -2.67 1.00
N LYS A 229 7.65 -2.61 1.38
CA LYS A 229 8.22 -1.52 2.20
C LYS A 229 8.90 -0.42 1.39
N ASN A 230 9.15 -0.68 0.11
CA ASN A 230 9.87 0.23 -0.77
C ASN A 230 8.89 1.00 -1.69
N PRO A 231 9.23 2.25 -2.05
CA PRO A 231 8.44 3.01 -3.02
C PRO A 231 8.51 2.39 -4.42
N ASN A 232 7.60 2.83 -5.29
CA ASN A 232 7.55 2.53 -6.74
C ASN A 232 7.23 1.07 -7.10
N GLY A 233 6.78 0.27 -6.14
CA GLY A 233 6.30 -1.08 -6.41
C GLY A 233 4.97 -1.10 -7.18
N PRO A 234 4.69 -2.17 -7.95
CA PRO A 234 3.44 -2.29 -8.71
C PRO A 234 2.19 -2.27 -7.81
N GLY A 235 2.35 -2.64 -6.54
CA GLY A 235 1.27 -2.62 -5.54
C GLY A 235 0.71 -1.25 -5.22
N GLN A 236 1.45 -0.16 -5.48
CA GLN A 236 0.95 1.20 -5.25
C GLN A 236 -0.32 1.53 -6.04
N TRP A 237 -0.61 0.77 -7.10
CA TRP A 237 -1.71 1.01 -8.01
C TRP A 237 -2.88 0.03 -7.84
N VAL A 238 -2.83 -0.90 -6.88
CA VAL A 238 -3.83 -1.98 -6.80
C VAL A 238 -5.19 -1.52 -6.28
N LEU A 239 -5.18 -0.63 -5.29
CA LEU A 239 -6.38 -0.16 -4.60
C LEU A 239 -6.53 1.35 -4.79
N VAL A 240 -5.81 2.13 -3.98
CA VAL A 240 -5.87 3.59 -3.98
C VAL A 240 -4.54 4.13 -4.52
N PRO A 241 -4.54 4.74 -5.71
CA PRO A 241 -3.34 5.41 -6.22
C PRO A 241 -2.88 6.54 -5.29
N PRO A 242 -1.57 6.80 -5.19
CA PRO A 242 -1.05 7.94 -4.41
C PRO A 242 -1.64 9.27 -4.90
N LYS A 243 -1.90 10.20 -3.97
CA LYS A 243 -2.40 11.54 -4.29
C LYS A 243 -1.32 12.44 -4.88
N ASP A 244 -0.07 12.21 -4.48
CA ASP A 244 1.05 13.01 -4.95
C ASP A 244 1.25 12.85 -6.46
N SER A 245 1.98 13.83 -7.03
CA SER A 245 2.45 13.76 -8.40
C SER A 245 3.17 12.44 -8.66
N LEU A 246 3.00 11.90 -9.88
CA LEU A 246 3.56 10.60 -10.28
C LEU A 246 4.95 10.38 -9.71
N PRO A 247 5.22 9.21 -9.12
CA PRO A 247 6.51 8.96 -8.49
C PRO A 247 7.63 9.24 -9.49
N GLN A 248 8.54 10.14 -9.10
CA GLN A 248 9.72 10.43 -9.89
C GLN A 248 10.46 9.11 -10.17
N PRO A 249 11.06 8.96 -11.37
CA PRO A 249 11.77 7.73 -11.71
C PRO A 249 12.75 7.39 -10.58
N PRO A 250 12.88 6.09 -10.22
CA PRO A 250 13.67 5.65 -9.06
C PRO A 250 15.14 6.09 -9.11
N PHE A 251 15.60 6.54 -10.28
CA PHE A 251 16.87 7.18 -10.52
C PHE A 251 16.62 8.44 -11.37
N PRO A 252 16.41 9.62 -10.77
CA PRO A 252 16.55 10.85 -11.53
C PRO A 252 18.01 10.87 -12.00
N VAL A 253 18.22 10.68 -13.30
CA VAL A 253 19.56 10.81 -13.87
C VAL A 253 19.90 12.30 -13.83
N ASP A 254 20.72 12.68 -12.85
CA ASP A 254 21.20 14.05 -12.75
C ASP A 254 22.24 14.31 -13.86
N TYR A 255 21.76 14.84 -14.97
CA TYR A 255 22.60 15.26 -16.08
C TYR A 255 23.37 16.56 -15.81
N SER A 256 23.16 17.25 -14.67
CA SER A 256 23.93 18.44 -14.32
C SER A 256 25.42 18.12 -14.17
N ALA A 257 25.76 16.90 -13.75
CA ALA A 257 27.11 16.37 -13.70
C ALA A 257 27.79 16.30 -15.08
N LEU A 258 27.04 16.13 -16.18
CA LEU A 258 27.58 16.17 -17.54
C LEU A 258 27.90 17.59 -18.01
N ASN A 259 27.22 18.59 -17.46
CA ASN A 259 27.41 20.01 -17.75
C ASN A 259 28.29 20.72 -16.69
N THR A 260 28.81 19.96 -15.72
CA THR A 260 29.65 20.51 -14.65
C THR A 260 31.05 20.78 -15.17
N GLU A 261 31.53 22.01 -14.98
CA GLU A 261 32.89 22.39 -15.36
C GLU A 261 33.93 21.46 -14.72
N PRO A 262 35.02 21.08 -15.43
CA PRO A 262 35.99 20.10 -14.94
C PRO A 262 36.59 20.43 -13.56
N ALA A 263 36.66 21.71 -13.20
CA ALA A 263 37.17 22.17 -11.91
C ALA A 263 36.23 21.87 -10.72
N LYS A 264 34.96 21.56 -10.99
CA LYS A 264 33.93 21.24 -9.97
C LYS A 264 33.66 19.74 -9.86
N LEU A 265 34.35 18.92 -10.67
CA LEU A 265 34.29 17.46 -10.60
C LEU A 265 35.27 16.99 -9.51
N GLU A 266 34.73 16.45 -8.42
CA GLU A 266 35.56 15.82 -7.40
C GLU A 266 35.88 14.38 -7.80
N PRO A 267 37.17 13.98 -7.82
CA PRO A 267 37.54 12.59 -8.02
C PRO A 267 37.12 11.75 -6.81
N TYR A 268 36.53 10.58 -7.09
CA TYR A 268 36.17 9.62 -6.05
C TYR A 268 37.40 9.24 -5.20
N ALA A 269 37.30 9.45 -3.89
CA ALA A 269 38.32 9.07 -2.91
C ALA A 269 37.67 8.18 -1.84
N PRO A 270 38.03 6.88 -1.75
CA PRO A 270 37.37 5.92 -0.86
C PRO A 270 37.54 6.26 0.64
N ASP A 271 38.51 7.11 0.97
CA ASP A 271 38.88 7.43 2.35
C ASP A 271 38.19 8.70 2.88
N LYS A 272 37.44 9.41 2.02
CA LYS A 272 36.73 10.64 2.39
C LYS A 272 35.24 10.36 2.60
N LYS A 273 34.75 10.57 3.82
CA LYS A 273 33.30 10.66 4.07
C LYS A 273 32.76 11.89 3.34
N THR A 274 31.77 11.69 2.47
CA THR A 274 31.07 12.79 1.78
C THR A 274 29.58 12.70 2.07
N ASN A 275 28.91 13.85 2.20
CA ASN A 275 27.45 13.91 2.38
C ASN A 275 26.69 13.79 1.04
N ARG A 276 27.32 13.29 -0.03
CA ARG A 276 26.68 13.17 -1.35
C ARG A 276 26.14 11.76 -1.55
N HIS A 277 24.88 11.69 -1.98
CA HIS A 277 24.14 10.46 -2.24
C HIS A 277 24.37 9.88 -3.65
N SER A 278 25.27 10.46 -4.46
CA SER A 278 25.58 10.00 -5.82
C SER A 278 27.08 9.90 -6.06
N VAL A 279 27.51 8.77 -6.63
CA VAL A 279 28.89 8.52 -7.05
C VAL A 279 28.89 8.34 -8.57
N ILE A 280 29.74 9.11 -9.26
CA ILE A 280 30.02 8.92 -10.68
C ILE A 280 31.09 7.83 -10.77
N VAL A 281 30.73 6.63 -11.27
CA VAL A 281 31.69 5.56 -11.60
C VAL A 281 32.01 5.62 -13.09
#